data_AF-A0A531MFV5-F1
#
_entry.id   AF-A0A531MFV5-F1
#
_cell.length_a   1.000
_cell.length_b   1.000
_cell.length_c   1.000
_cell.angle_alpha   90.00
_cell.angle_beta   90.00
_cell.angle_gamma   90.00
#
_symmetry.space_group_name_H-M   'P 1'
#
loop_
_entity.id
_entity.type
_entity.pdbx_description
1 polymer ?
#
loop_
_entity_poly.entity_id
_entity_poly.type
_entity_poly.pdbx_seq_one_letter_code
_entity_poly.pdbx_strand_id
1 'polypeptide(L)'
;MTMARAAASRRSFLGHSYNLVGVIAALVILAWTLIAIFAPYIIPHSIGDIVDDDYFGPMRQGLWLGSDYLGRDMLSRVLMGARYTVGISLAAVTIACFSGVVLGMIAAVTGGWLDTCLSRFLDAMNSIPSKLFGL
;
A
#
# COMPACT_ATOMS: atom_id res chain seq x y z
N MET A 1 -10.64 31.95 55.02
CA MET A 1 -11.67 31.11 54.38
C MET A 1 -11.97 31.73 53.02
N THR A 2 -11.16 31.44 52.01
CA THR A 2 -11.36 31.94 50.64
C THR A 2 -10.80 30.91 49.67
N MET A 3 -11.71 30.25 48.97
CA MET A 3 -11.45 29.07 48.15
C MET A 3 -10.73 29.42 46.84
N ALA A 4 -9.65 28.69 46.56
CA ALA A 4 -9.07 28.59 45.24
C ALA A 4 -10.03 27.83 44.31
N ARG A 5 -10.52 28.49 43.25
CA ARG A 5 -11.22 27.82 42.16
C ARG A 5 -10.18 27.30 41.17
N ALA A 6 -9.85 26.02 41.28
CA ALA A 6 -9.15 25.30 40.23
C ALA A 6 -10.08 25.17 39.02
N ALA A 7 -9.78 25.90 37.94
CA ALA A 7 -10.43 25.70 36.66
C ALA A 7 -9.95 24.36 36.07
N ALA A 8 -10.76 23.32 36.23
CA ALA A 8 -10.51 22.04 35.59
C ALA A 8 -10.60 22.20 34.07
N SER A 9 -9.44 22.18 33.40
CA SER A 9 -9.33 22.03 31.96
C SER A 9 -9.92 20.68 31.57
N ARG A 10 -11.15 20.72 31.04
CA ARG A 10 -11.84 19.55 30.50
C ARG A 10 -11.21 19.21 29.14
N ARG A 11 -10.01 18.62 29.15
CA ARG A 11 -9.40 18.04 27.95
C ARG A 11 -10.31 16.91 27.48
N SER A 12 -11.04 17.15 26.39
CA SER A 12 -11.77 16.12 25.67
C SER A 12 -10.77 15.07 25.20
N PHE A 13 -10.81 13.89 25.82
CA PHE A 13 -9.97 12.74 25.51
C PHE A 13 -10.29 12.10 24.14
N LEU A 14 -11.31 12.62 23.44
CA LEU A 14 -11.77 12.17 22.13
C LEU A 14 -11.84 13.37 21.20
N GLY A 15 -10.73 13.69 20.57
CA GLY A 15 -10.59 14.78 19.60
C GLY A 15 -9.93 14.33 18.31
N HIS A 16 -10.27 13.14 17.80
CA HIS A 16 -9.81 12.71 16.48
C HIS A 16 -10.84 13.14 15.44
N SER A 17 -10.74 14.38 14.96
CA SER A 17 -11.41 14.78 13.72
C SER A 17 -10.78 13.98 12.59
N TYR A 18 -11.54 13.07 11.98
CA TYR A 18 -11.08 12.36 10.79
C TYR A 18 -10.78 13.40 9.70
N ASN A 19 -9.52 13.53 9.33
CA ASN A 19 -9.15 14.38 8.20
C ASN A 19 -9.73 13.77 6.94
N LEU A 20 -10.40 14.60 6.11
CA LEU A 20 -11.04 14.15 4.87
C LEU A 20 -10.07 13.39 3.96
N VAL A 21 -8.79 13.80 3.95
CA VAL A 21 -7.71 13.12 3.23
C VAL A 21 -7.49 11.68 3.75
N GLY A 22 -7.49 11.50 5.07
CA GLY A 22 -7.32 10.17 5.69
C GLY A 22 -8.49 9.24 5.41
N VAL A 23 -9.72 9.77 5.39
CA VAL A 23 -10.92 9.02 5.03
C VAL A 23 -10.87 8.59 3.57
N ILE A 24 -10.50 9.50 2.65
CA ILE A 24 -10.36 9.17 1.22
C ILE A 24 -9.29 8.09 1.03
N ALA A 25 -8.12 8.24 1.64
CA ALA A 25 -7.05 7.25 1.54
C ALA A 25 -7.50 5.88 2.06
N ALA A 26 -8.17 5.84 3.21
CA ALA A 26 -8.71 4.61 3.78
C ALA A 26 -9.75 3.96 2.87
N LEU A 27 -10.66 4.74 2.27
CA LEU A 27 -11.65 4.25 1.33
C LEU A 27 -11.01 3.67 0.06
N VAL A 28 -9.99 4.31 -0.49
CA VAL A 28 -9.27 3.81 -1.68
C VAL A 28 -8.58 2.48 -1.37
N ILE A 29 -7.87 2.39 -0.24
CA ILE A 29 -7.21 1.15 0.19
C ILE A 29 -8.23 0.04 0.42
N LEU A 30 -9.34 0.36 1.09
CA LEU A 30 -10.43 -0.58 1.35
C LEU A 30 -11.03 -1.09 0.03
N ALA A 31 -11.32 -0.19 -0.91
CA ALA A 31 -11.87 -0.55 -2.22
C ALA A 31 -10.95 -1.52 -2.98
N TRP A 32 -9.66 -1.20 -3.08
CA TRP A 32 -8.69 -2.08 -3.77
C TRP A 32 -8.46 -3.41 -3.03
N THR A 33 -8.52 -3.41 -1.70
CA THR A 33 -8.42 -4.63 -0.90
C THR A 33 -9.62 -5.54 -1.12
N LEU A 34 -10.83 -4.97 -1.15
CA LEU A 34 -12.04 -5.72 -1.48
C LEU A 34 -11.96 -6.29 -2.91
N ILE A 35 -11.54 -5.48 -3.88
CA ILE A 35 -11.31 -5.95 -5.25
C ILE A 35 -10.29 -7.09 -5.28
N ALA A 36 -9.16 -6.97 -4.59
CA ALA A 36 -8.13 -8.02 -4.54
C ALA A 36 -8.65 -9.35 -3.96
N ILE A 37 -9.51 -9.29 -2.95
CA ILE A 37 -10.11 -10.48 -2.30
C ILE A 37 -11.17 -11.11 -3.22
N PHE A 38 -12.06 -10.29 -3.78
CA PHE A 38 -13.19 -10.75 -4.57
C PHE A 38 -12.90 -10.90 -6.07
N ALA A 39 -11.72 -10.48 -6.54
CA ALA A 39 -11.26 -10.61 -7.92
C ALA A 39 -11.61 -11.97 -8.57
N PRO A 40 -11.25 -13.14 -7.99
CA PRO A 40 -11.53 -14.43 -8.63
C PRO A 40 -13.02 -14.73 -8.85
N TYR A 41 -13.92 -14.04 -8.15
CA TYR A 41 -15.37 -14.19 -8.31
C TYR A 41 -15.99 -13.13 -9.23
N ILE A 42 -15.32 -12.00 -9.45
CA ILE A 42 -15.82 -10.86 -10.24
C ILE A 42 -15.45 -11.00 -11.72
N ILE A 43 -14.41 -11.77 -12.01
CA ILE A 43 -13.79 -11.86 -13.32
C ILE A 43 -14.69 -12.54 -14.36
N PRO A 44 -14.94 -11.89 -15.53
CA PRO A 44 -15.73 -12.48 -16.61
C PRO A 44 -15.07 -13.68 -17.32
N HIS A 45 -13.74 -13.64 -17.52
CA HIS A 45 -13.00 -14.64 -18.30
C HIS A 45 -11.73 -15.10 -17.58
N SER A 46 -11.31 -16.36 -17.75
CA SER A 46 -10.05 -16.81 -17.16
C SER A 46 -8.87 -16.03 -17.73
N ILE A 47 -7.85 -15.77 -16.91
CA ILE A 47 -6.65 -14.96 -17.26
C ILE A 47 -5.91 -15.52 -18.48
N GLY A 48 -6.02 -16.83 -18.72
CA GLY A 48 -5.33 -17.55 -19.78
C GLY A 48 -6.14 -17.75 -21.06
N ASP A 49 -7.44 -17.46 -21.03
CA ASP A 49 -8.31 -17.74 -22.18
C ASP A 49 -8.12 -16.66 -23.25
N ILE A 50 -7.95 -17.09 -24.49
CA ILE A 50 -7.99 -16.22 -25.66
C ILE A 50 -9.47 -16.07 -26.01
N VAL A 51 -10.00 -14.86 -25.82
CA VAL A 51 -11.44 -14.56 -25.90
C VAL A 51 -11.78 -13.84 -27.21
N ASP A 52 -10.80 -13.16 -27.81
CA ASP A 52 -10.95 -12.43 -29.06
C ASP A 52 -9.84 -12.83 -30.04
N ASP A 53 -10.19 -12.96 -31.33
CA ASP A 53 -9.23 -13.14 -32.42
C ASP A 53 -8.65 -11.79 -32.88
N ASP A 54 -9.25 -10.67 -32.44
CA ASP A 54 -8.80 -9.31 -32.70
C ASP A 54 -7.78 -8.88 -31.63
N TYR A 55 -6.51 -8.74 -32.05
CA TYR A 55 -5.43 -8.26 -31.18
C TYR A 55 -5.60 -6.76 -30.91
N PHE A 56 -5.68 -6.36 -29.64
CA PHE A 56 -6.11 -5.01 -29.24
C PHE A 56 -7.52 -4.63 -29.71
N GLY A 57 -8.44 -5.59 -29.60
CA GLY A 57 -9.86 -5.39 -29.83
C GLY A 57 -10.44 -4.25 -28.98
N PRO A 58 -11.38 -3.46 -29.53
CA PRO A 58 -11.99 -2.34 -28.82
C PRO A 58 -12.89 -2.80 -27.67
N MET A 59 -13.32 -1.85 -26.81
CA MET A 59 -14.29 -2.14 -25.75
C MET A 59 -15.61 -2.65 -26.36
N ARG A 60 -16.06 -3.83 -25.91
CA ARG A 60 -17.29 -4.49 -26.36
C ARG A 60 -18.00 -5.15 -25.17
N GLN A 61 -19.27 -5.55 -25.37
CA GLN A 61 -20.03 -6.27 -24.35
C GLN A 61 -19.35 -7.62 -24.07
N GLY A 62 -18.79 -7.78 -22.86
CA GLY A 62 -17.96 -8.93 -22.48
C GLY A 62 -16.46 -8.60 -22.37
N LEU A 63 -15.94 -7.63 -23.14
CA LEU A 63 -14.58 -7.11 -23.05
C LEU A 63 -14.61 -5.62 -22.68
N TRP A 64 -14.85 -5.35 -21.40
CA TRP A 64 -15.11 -4.00 -20.89
C TRP A 64 -13.90 -3.07 -21.00
N LEU A 65 -12.69 -3.63 -21.01
CA LEU A 65 -11.43 -2.90 -21.22
C LEU A 65 -10.70 -3.32 -22.53
N GLY A 66 -11.38 -4.05 -23.42
CA GLY A 66 -10.79 -4.59 -24.65
C GLY A 66 -9.88 -5.81 -24.41
N SER A 67 -9.19 -6.23 -25.46
CA SER A 67 -8.25 -7.36 -25.43
C SER A 67 -6.78 -6.90 -25.43
N ASP A 68 -5.85 -7.76 -24.99
CA ASP A 68 -4.40 -7.54 -25.19
C ASP A 68 -3.92 -7.94 -26.58
N TYR A 69 -2.61 -7.82 -26.77
CA TYR A 69 -1.83 -8.37 -27.87
C TYR A 69 -1.98 -9.89 -28.09
N LEU A 70 -2.63 -10.64 -27.18
CA LEU A 70 -2.95 -12.06 -27.33
C LEU A 70 -4.45 -12.32 -27.49
N GLY A 71 -5.30 -11.29 -27.51
CA GLY A 71 -6.76 -11.50 -27.55
C GLY A 71 -7.38 -11.86 -26.20
N ARG A 72 -6.69 -11.64 -25.07
CA ARG A 72 -7.18 -11.94 -23.71
C ARG A 72 -7.84 -10.72 -23.08
N ASP A 73 -8.83 -10.93 -22.22
CA ASP A 73 -9.57 -9.85 -21.55
C ASP A 73 -8.70 -9.02 -20.58
N MET A 74 -8.58 -7.72 -20.85
CA MET A 74 -7.85 -6.76 -20.01
C MET A 74 -8.46 -6.53 -18.64
N LEU A 75 -9.78 -6.52 -18.52
CA LEU A 75 -10.42 -6.29 -17.23
C LEU A 75 -10.08 -7.43 -16.26
N SER A 76 -10.24 -8.66 -16.73
CA SER A 76 -9.93 -9.87 -15.96
C SER A 76 -8.47 -9.87 -15.46
N ARG A 77 -7.53 -9.45 -16.31
CA ARG A 77 -6.11 -9.38 -15.96
C ARG A 77 -5.78 -8.26 -14.98
N VAL A 78 -6.40 -7.09 -15.11
CA VAL A 78 -6.19 -5.98 -14.17
C VAL A 78 -6.72 -6.35 -12.77
N LEU A 79 -7.91 -6.96 -12.68
CA LEU A 79 -8.48 -7.38 -11.40
C LEU A 79 -7.62 -8.47 -10.72
N MET A 80 -7.12 -9.46 -11.47
CA MET A 80 -6.18 -10.44 -10.90
C MET A 80 -4.83 -9.83 -10.57
N GLY A 81 -4.34 -8.91 -11.40
CA GLY A 81 -3.12 -8.15 -11.14
C GLY A 81 -3.20 -7.40 -9.81
N ALA A 82 -4.33 -6.76 -9.54
CA ALA A 82 -4.57 -6.05 -8.29
C ALA A 82 -4.40 -6.94 -7.05
N ARG A 83 -4.86 -8.20 -7.11
CA ARG A 83 -4.66 -9.18 -6.02
C ARG A 83 -3.18 -9.43 -5.74
N TYR A 84 -2.37 -9.62 -6.78
CA TYR A 84 -0.93 -9.82 -6.63
C TYR A 84 -0.23 -8.55 -6.13
N THR A 85 -0.58 -7.38 -6.69
CA THR A 85 0.00 -6.10 -6.26
C THR A 85 -0.26 -5.87 -4.78
N VAL A 86 -1.51 -5.92 -4.33
CA VAL A 86 -1.86 -5.69 -2.91
C VAL A 86 -1.16 -6.70 -2.00
N GLY A 87 -1.15 -7.99 -2.37
CA GLY A 87 -0.51 -9.04 -1.58
C GLY A 87 1.00 -8.86 -1.45
N ILE A 88 1.70 -8.60 -2.55
CA ILE A 88 3.16 -8.42 -2.57
C ILE A 88 3.54 -7.14 -1.82
N SER A 89 2.81 -6.04 -2.04
CA SER A 89 3.05 -4.78 -1.33
C SER A 89 2.89 -4.94 0.18
N LEU A 90 1.83 -5.63 0.62
CA LEU A 90 1.58 -5.87 2.03
C LEU A 90 2.70 -6.72 2.66
N ALA A 91 3.12 -7.79 1.99
CA ALA A 91 4.21 -8.64 2.46
C ALA A 91 5.53 -7.85 2.57
N ALA A 92 5.88 -7.09 1.53
CA ALA A 92 7.10 -6.29 1.51
C ALA A 92 7.11 -5.23 2.64
N VAL A 93 6.01 -4.49 2.81
CA VAL A 93 5.89 -3.48 3.88
C VAL A 93 5.95 -4.13 5.26
N THR A 94 5.32 -5.28 5.45
CA THR A 94 5.34 -5.99 6.73
C THR A 94 6.76 -6.42 7.10
N ILE A 95 7.49 -7.01 6.15
CA ILE A 95 8.88 -7.43 6.37
C ILE A 95 9.78 -6.22 6.62
N ALA A 96 9.65 -5.15 5.82
CA ALA A 96 10.45 -3.94 5.97
C ALA A 96 10.18 -3.22 7.31
N CYS A 97 8.91 -3.12 7.71
CA CYS A 97 8.53 -2.53 8.99
C CYS A 97 9.04 -3.38 10.16
N PHE A 98 8.86 -4.70 10.10
CA PHE A 98 9.33 -5.62 11.13
C PHE A 98 10.85 -5.55 11.29
N SER A 99 11.60 -5.68 10.21
CA SER A 99 13.06 -5.61 10.24
C SER A 99 13.56 -4.23 10.69
N GLY A 100 12.95 -3.15 10.19
CA GLY A 100 13.28 -1.78 10.56
C GLY A 100 13.03 -1.49 12.04
N VAL A 101 11.90 -1.93 12.59
CA VAL A 101 11.57 -1.77 14.01
C VAL A 101 12.52 -2.58 14.89
N VAL A 102 12.82 -3.83 14.53
CA VAL A 102 13.77 -4.67 15.28
C VAL A 102 15.16 -4.05 15.29
N LEU A 103 15.69 -3.68 14.12
CA LEU A 103 17.01 -3.06 14.01
C LEU A 103 17.07 -1.71 14.72
N GLY A 104 16.02 -0.89 14.61
CA GLY A 104 15.91 0.39 15.29
C GLY A 104 15.88 0.26 16.81
N MET A 105 15.14 -0.73 17.35
CA MET A 105 15.13 -1.00 18.79
C MET A 105 16.50 -1.50 19.27
N ILE A 106 17.17 -2.37 18.51
CA ILE A 106 18.52 -2.83 18.85
C ILE A 106 19.49 -1.64 18.91
N ALA A 107 19.48 -0.76 17.90
CA ALA A 107 20.32 0.44 17.91
C ALA A 107 20.03 1.34 19.12
N ALA A 108 18.74 1.56 19.42
CA ALA A 108 18.31 2.42 20.53
C ALA A 108 18.71 1.89 21.92
N VAL A 109 18.68 0.56 22.14
CA VAL A 109 19.01 -0.04 23.44
C VAL A 109 20.52 -0.23 23.61
N THR A 110 21.22 -0.67 22.58
CA THR A 110 22.66 -0.97 22.70
C THR A 110 23.50 0.31 22.73
N GLY A 111 23.08 1.34 22.00
CA GLY A 111 23.83 2.60 21.86
C GLY A 111 25.24 2.42 21.30
N GLY A 112 25.99 3.52 21.22
CA GLY A 112 27.42 3.49 20.89
C GLY A 112 27.73 3.15 19.43
N TRP A 113 28.65 2.21 19.22
CA TRP A 113 29.22 1.94 17.88
C TRP A 113 28.23 1.28 16.92
N LEU A 114 27.37 0.36 17.40
CA LEU A 114 26.35 -0.29 16.56
C LEU A 114 25.33 0.73 16.04
N ASP A 115 24.85 1.62 16.91
CA ASP A 115 23.95 2.72 16.52
C ASP A 115 24.60 3.64 15.47
N THR A 116 25.87 3.98 15.68
CA THR A 116 26.64 4.80 14.73
C THR A 116 26.77 4.11 13.38
N CYS A 117 27.15 2.83 13.34
CA CYS A 117 27.26 2.07 12.09
C CYS A 117 25.92 1.97 11.35
N LEU A 118 24.83 1.66 12.06
CA LEU A 118 23.51 1.51 11.46
C LEU A 118 23.01 2.84 10.88
N SER A 119 23.13 3.92 11.66
CA SER A 119 22.74 5.26 11.24
C SER A 119 23.54 5.73 10.02
N ARG A 120 24.86 5.49 10.00
CA ARG A 120 25.72 5.84 8.85
C ARG A 120 25.37 5.06 7.60
N PHE A 121 25.02 3.78 7.75
CA PHE A 121 24.58 2.96 6.62
C PHE A 121 23.25 3.49 6.03
N LEU A 122 22.28 3.82 6.89
CA LEU A 122 21.01 4.40 6.46
C LEU A 122 21.17 5.77 5.82
N ASP A 123 22.06 6.62 6.36
CA ASP A 123 22.40 7.92 5.76
C ASP A 123 23.03 7.73 4.37
N ALA A 124 23.96 6.78 4.23
CA ALA A 124 24.58 6.46 2.95
C ALA A 124 23.54 5.99 1.92
N MET A 125 22.63 5.08 2.32
CA MET A 125 21.54 4.62 1.46
C MET A 125 20.62 5.76 1.03
N ASN A 126 20.23 6.65 1.96
CA ASN A 126 19.36 7.79 1.67
C ASN A 126 20.06 8.93 0.91
N SER A 127 21.39 9.02 1.01
CA SER A 127 22.18 10.02 0.28
C SER A 127 22.19 9.80 -1.23
N ILE A 128 21.94 8.56 -1.67
CA ILE A 128 21.86 8.22 -3.09
C ILE A 128 20.43 8.49 -3.58
N PRO A 129 20.23 9.45 -4.51
CA PRO A 129 18.92 9.70 -5.09
C PRO A 129 18.38 8.45 -5.79
N SER A 130 17.14 8.07 -5.51
CA SER A 130 16.48 6.89 -6.11
C SER A 130 16.48 6.87 -7.64
N LYS A 131 16.63 8.04 -8.27
CA LYS A 131 16.77 8.21 -9.71
C LYS A 131 18.06 7.58 -10.28
N LEU A 132 19.15 7.49 -9.51
CA LEU A 132 20.42 6.91 -9.96
C LEU A 132 20.39 5.37 -10.03
N PHE A 133 19.51 4.72 -9.26
CA PHE A 133 19.31 3.27 -9.31
C PHE A 133 18.40 2.81 -10.47
N GLY A 134 17.82 3.74 -11.23
CA GLY A 134 16.81 3.47 -12.26
C GLY A 134 17.31 3.54 -13.71
N LEU A 135 18.63 3.64 -13.93
CA LEU A 135 19.31 3.50 -15.22
C LEU A 135 20.16 2.22 -15.21
#